data_AF-A0A453AXW4-F1
#
_entry.id   AF-A0A453AXW4-F1
#
_cell.length_a   1.000
_cell.length_b   1.000
_cell.length_c   1.000
_cell.angle_alpha   90.00
_cell.angle_beta   90.00
_cell.angle_gamma   90.00
#
_symmetry.space_group_name_H-M   'P 1'
#
loop_
_entity.id
_entity.type
_entity.pdbx_description
1 polymer ?
#
loop_
_entity_poly.entity_id
_entity_poly.type
_entity_poly.pdbx_seq_one_letter_code
_entity_poly.pdbx_strand_id
1 'polypeptide(L)' 'MEALETWEQHARRAYELFDKEGNRPIVIEELASELGLGPSVPLHVVLQDWIRHADGKLSFLGFIKLLHGVSSRSIPKA' A
#
# COMPACT_ATOMS: atom_id res chain seq x y z
N MET A 1 -23.75 2.19 -9.73
CA MET A 1 -22.56 2.91 -10.26
C MET A 1 -22.01 3.89 -9.22
N GLU A 2 -22.86 4.43 -8.34
CA GLU A 2 -22.53 5.42 -7.29
C GLU A 2 -21.56 4.95 -6.18
N ALA A 3 -21.50 3.64 -5.88
CA ALA A 3 -20.68 3.13 -4.76
C ALA A 3 -19.16 3.15 -5.04
N LEU A 4 -18.75 3.06 -6.32
CA LEU A 4 -17.34 3.08 -6.72
C LEU A 4 -16.75 4.49 -6.70
N GLU A 5 -17.51 5.46 -7.19
CA GLU A 5 -17.16 6.89 -7.11
C GLU A 5 -17.01 7.34 -5.66
N THR A 6 -17.89 6.82 -4.79
CA THR A 6 -17.82 7.04 -3.35
C THR A 6 -16.54 6.49 -2.75
N TRP A 7 -16.10 5.28 -3.11
CA TRP A 7 -14.87 4.71 -2.57
C TRP A 7 -13.63 5.56 -2.95
N GLU A 8 -13.51 5.96 -4.21
CA GLU A 8 -12.30 6.67 -4.68
C GLU A 8 -12.17 8.03 -4.01
N GLN A 9 -13.29 8.74 -3.86
CA GLN A 9 -13.35 10.01 -3.14
C GLN A 9 -12.96 9.84 -1.67
N HIS A 10 -13.46 8.80 -1.00
CA HIS A 10 -13.09 8.52 0.39
C HIS A 10 -11.61 8.15 0.52
N ALA A 11 -11.08 7.35 -0.39
CA ALA A 11 -9.69 6.91 -0.35
C ALA A 11 -8.73 8.07 -0.63
N ARG A 12 -9.08 8.98 -1.56
CA ARG A 12 -8.33 10.21 -1.80
C ARG A 12 -8.27 11.09 -0.54
N ARG A 13 -9.42 11.32 0.10
CA ARG A 13 -9.50 12.12 1.32
C ARG A 13 -8.76 11.49 2.49
N ALA A 14 -8.82 10.17 2.62
CA ALA A 14 -8.04 9.42 3.61
C ALA A 14 -6.54 9.54 3.34
N TYR A 15 -6.13 9.47 2.07
CA TYR A 15 -4.73 9.64 1.69
C TYR A 15 -4.21 11.05 1.97
N GLU A 16 -4.98 12.11 1.73
CA GLU A 16 -4.58 13.48 2.05
C GLU A 16 -4.27 13.66 3.55
N LEU A 17 -5.12 13.09 4.43
CA LEU A 17 -4.89 13.10 5.87
C LEU A 17 -3.68 12.24 6.25
N PHE A 18 -3.60 11.03 5.69
CA PHE A 18 -2.47 10.13 5.90
C PHE A 18 -1.14 10.75 5.45
N ASP A 19 -1.07 11.37 4.27
CA ASP A 19 0.17 11.96 3.74
C ASP A 19 0.70 13.10 4.62
N LYS A 20 -0.22 13.85 5.22
CA LYS A 20 0.10 14.97 6.11
C LYS A 20 0.55 14.50 7.50
N GLU A 21 -0.12 13.51 8.08
CA GLU A 21 0.01 13.21 9.51
C GLU A 21 0.67 11.85 9.81
N GLY A 22 0.56 10.88 8.91
CA GLY A 22 0.95 9.48 9.16
C GLY A 22 1.97 8.89 8.19
N ASN A 23 2.15 9.50 7.01
CA ASN A 23 3.02 8.96 5.97
C ASN A 23 4.47 9.28 6.26
N ARG A 24 5.22 8.24 6.61
CA ARG A 24 6.63 8.29 6.96
C ARG A 24 7.44 7.53 5.92
N PRO A 25 8.74 7.85 5.75
CA PRO A 25 9.61 7.06 4.89
C PRO A 25 9.52 5.58 5.27
N ILE A 26 9.42 4.71 4.27
CA ILE A 26 9.23 3.27 4.44
C ILE A 26 10.54 2.54 4.19
N VAL A 27 10.89 1.63 5.08
CA VAL A 27 11.95 0.64 4.86
C VAL A 27 11.35 -0.50 4.02
N ILE A 28 11.90 -0.72 2.82
CA ILE A 28 11.33 -1.65 1.83
C ILE A 28 11.31 -3.09 2.39
N GLU A 29 12.35 -3.47 3.12
CA GLU A 29 12.49 -4.79 3.74
C GLU A 29 11.44 -5.05 4.83
N GLU A 30 11.08 -4.03 5.61
CA GLU A 30 10.04 -4.12 6.63
C GLU A 30 8.67 -4.27 5.96
N LEU A 31 8.37 -3.42 4.96
CA LEU A 31 7.13 -3.51 4.21
C LEU A 31 7.00 -4.89 3.51
N ALA A 32 8.08 -5.39 2.91
CA ALA A 32 8.11 -6.71 2.29
C ALA A 32 7.75 -7.84 3.27
N SER A 33 8.31 -7.78 4.48
CA SER A 33 8.09 -8.75 5.54
C SER A 33 6.64 -8.73 6.02
N GLU A 34 6.07 -7.55 6.23
CA GLU A 34 4.66 -7.36 6.59
C GLU A 34 3.70 -7.88 5.51
N LEU A 35 4.07 -7.77 4.24
CA LEU A 35 3.29 -8.27 3.11
C LEU A 35 3.49 -9.77 2.81
N GLY A 36 4.35 -10.46 3.58
CA GLY A 36 4.65 -11.88 3.37
C GLY A 36 5.34 -12.18 2.04
N LEU A 37 6.03 -11.20 1.46
CA LEU A 37 6.76 -11.37 0.20
C LEU A 37 8.04 -12.17 0.49
N GLY A 38 8.10 -13.40 -0.02
CA GLY A 38 9.29 -14.23 0.10
C GLY A 38 10.46 -13.72 -0.74
N PRO A 39 11.69 -14.22 -0.50
CA PRO A 39 12.93 -13.76 -1.15
C PRO A 39 12.96 -13.97 -2.68
N SER A 40 12.01 -14.74 -3.23
CA SER A 40 11.88 -15.02 -4.66
C SER A 40 11.10 -13.95 -5.44
N VAL A 41 10.48 -12.98 -4.76
CA VAL A 41 9.78 -11.87 -5.42
C VAL A 41 10.76 -10.71 -5.56
N PRO A 42 10.97 -10.15 -6.78
CA PRO A 42 11.79 -8.96 -6.93
C PRO A 42 11.10 -7.76 -6.27
N LEU A 43 11.42 -7.53 -4.99
CA LEU A 43 10.82 -6.51 -4.12
C LEU A 43 10.90 -5.11 -4.70
N HIS A 44 12.03 -4.80 -5.33
CA HIS A 44 12.23 -3.54 -6.03
C HIS A 44 11.20 -3.33 -7.14
N VAL A 45 10.83 -4.37 -7.90
CA VAL A 45 9.86 -4.23 -8.99
C VAL A 45 8.43 -4.07 -8.48
N VAL A 46 8.06 -4.77 -7.40
CA VAL A 46 6.69 -4.75 -6.87
C VAL A 46 6.40 -3.46 -6.09
N LEU A 47 7.38 -2.95 -5.35
CA LEU A 47 7.20 -1.82 -4.44
C LEU A 47 7.71 -0.49 -5.00
N GLN A 48 8.45 -0.46 -6.11
CA GLN A 48 8.98 0.78 -6.69
C GLN A 48 7.88 1.79 -7.04
N ASP A 49 6.72 1.34 -7.53
CA ASP A 49 5.60 2.25 -7.84
C ASP A 49 4.77 2.64 -6.59
N TRP A 50 4.98 1.93 -5.48
CA TRP A 50 4.27 2.16 -4.23
C TRP A 50 5.01 3.16 -3.34
N ILE A 51 6.31 3.33 -3.55
CA ILE A 51 7.15 4.22 -2.77
C ILE A 51 7.58 5.40 -3.64
N ARG A 52 7.34 6.63 -3.17
CA ARG A 52 7.75 7.84 -3.87
C ARG A 52 9.26 7.98 -3.83
N HIS A 53 9.89 8.09 -4.99
CA HIS A 53 11.33 8.34 -5.09
C HIS A 53 11.79 9.65 -4.42
N ALA A 54 10.92 10.65 -4.32
CA ALA A 54 11.26 11.96 -3.80
C ALA A 54 11.52 11.96 -2.27
N ASP A 55 10.79 11.16 -1.52
CA ASP A 55 10.80 11.21 -0.05
C ASP A 55 10.72 9.83 0.64
N GLY A 56 10.71 8.74 -0.13
CA GLY A 56 10.64 7.37 0.39
C GLY A 56 9.30 7.02 1.05
N LYS A 57 8.28 7.88 0.91
CA LYS A 57 6.96 7.68 1.52
C LYS A 57 6.04 6.87 0.62
N LEU A 58 4.97 6.32 1.19
CA LEU A 58 3.96 5.59 0.43
C LEU A 58 3.25 6.53 -0.56
N SER A 59 3.15 6.12 -1.82
CA SER A 59 2.36 6.80 -2.84
C SER A 59 0.87 6.51 -2.65
N PHE A 60 0.01 7.30 -3.29
CA PHE A 60 -1.44 7.01 -3.30
C PHE A 60 -1.72 5.60 -3.83
N LEU A 61 -1.01 5.17 -4.87
CA LEU A 61 -1.13 3.82 -5.41
C LEU A 61 -0.79 2.76 -4.35
N GLY A 62 0.33 2.93 -3.63
CA GLY A 62 0.70 2.05 -2.53
C GLY A 62 -0.36 2.00 -1.42
N PHE A 63 -0.88 3.17 -1.03
CA PHE A 63 -1.95 3.27 -0.03
C PHE A 63 -3.22 2.52 -0.46
N ILE A 64 -3.66 2.69 -1.71
CA ILE A 64 -4.81 1.97 -2.26
C ILE A 64 -4.56 0.46 -2.31
N LYS A 65 -3.36 0.03 -2.71
CA LYS A 65 -3.00 -1.39 -2.76
C LYS A 65 -3.03 -2.05 -1.38
N LEU A 66 -2.63 -1.33 -0.33
CA LEU A 66 -2.77 -1.78 1.04
C LEU A 66 -4.24 -1.84 1.49
N LEU A 67 -5.04 -0.81 1.18
CA LEU A 67 -6.46 -0.76 1.56
C LEU A 67 -7.32 -1.84 0.91
N HIS A 68 -7.07 -2.18 -0.35
CA HIS A 68 -7.78 -3.28 -1.04
C HIS A 68 -7.30 -4.67 -0.62
N GLY A 69 -6.26 -4.73 0.22
CA GLY A 69 -5.52 -5.94 0.52
C GLY A 69 -4.56 -6.27 -0.61
N VAL A 70 -3.30 -6.48 -0.25
CA VAL A 70 -2.50 -7.47 -0.99
C VAL A 70 -3.22 -8.78 -0.77
N SER A 71 -3.67 -9.45 -1.84
CA SER A 71 -4.43 -10.69 -1.70
C SER A 71 -3.55 -11.75 -1.03
N SER A 72 -3.57 -11.79 0.30
CA SER A 72 -3.03 -12.88 1.09
C SER A 72 -4.00 -14.04 0.87
N ARG A 73 -3.59 -14.99 0.04
CA ARG A 73 -4.33 -16.24 -0.12
C ARG A 73 -4.53 -16.85 1.26
N SER A 74 -5.82 -16.99 1.60
CA SER A 74 -6.43 -17.88 2.60
C SER A 74 -5.79 -17.89 3.99
N ILE A 75 -6.43 -17.16 4.92
CA ILE A 75 -6.50 -17.59 6.32
C ILE A 75 -7.07 -19.02 6.32
N PRO A 76 -6.34 -20.07 6.75
CA PRO A 76 -6.96 -21.35 7.01
C PRO A 76 -7.88 -21.16 8.22
N LYS A 77 -9.18 -21.40 8.02
CA LYS A 77 -10.11 -21.56 9.14
C LYS A 77 -9.67 -22.79 9.95
N ALA A 78 -9.39 -22.59 11.23
CA ALA A 78 -9.40 -23.65 12.23
C ALA A 78 -10.85 -23.94 12.66
#